data_AF-A0A355C028-F1
#
_entry.id   AF-A0A355C028-F1
#
_cell.length_a   1.000
_cell.length_b   1.000
_cell.length_c   1.000
_cell.angle_alpha   90.00
_cell.angle_beta   90.00
_cell.angle_gamma   90.00
#
_symmetry.space_group_name_H-M   'P 1'
#
loop_
_entity.id
_entity.type
_entity.pdbx_description
1 polymer ?
#
loop_
_entity_poly.entity_id
_entity_poly.type
_entity_poly.pdbx_seq_one_letter_code
_entity_poly.pdbx_strand_id
1 'polypeptide(L)'
;MRSDIAKLVICVAIDVIDFTVISWIPGAGLVIDLINTLVAVLLFGPIGLIALWEAANLAEPIDAFVPTMTLLAVTQLGKAKKKAGAPELPRG
;
A
#
# COMPACT_ATOMS: atom_id res chain seq x y z
N MET A 1 3.53 -6.20 18.82
CA MET A 1 2.92 -6.66 17.54
C MET A 1 4.03 -6.87 16.53
N ARG A 2 3.95 -7.88 15.65
CA ARG A 2 4.92 -8.02 14.54
C ARG A 2 4.85 -6.75 13.69
N SER A 3 6.00 -6.11 13.43
CA SER A 3 6.10 -4.84 12.68
C SER A 3 5.26 -4.86 11.40
N ASP A 4 5.23 -6.00 10.70
CA ASP A 4 4.48 -6.18 9.45
C ASP A 4 2.95 -6.14 9.63
N ILE A 5 2.43 -6.62 10.77
CA ILE A 5 0.99 -6.55 11.07
C ILE A 5 0.58 -5.11 11.39
N ALA A 6 1.44 -4.35 12.09
CA ALA A 6 1.18 -2.94 12.35
C ALA A 6 1.13 -2.14 11.04
N LYS A 7 2.06 -2.39 10.11
CA LYS A 7 2.05 -1.79 8.77
C LYS A 7 0.78 -2.14 7.99
N LEU A 8 0.35 -3.39 8.03
CA LEU A 8 -0.90 -3.81 7.40
C LEU A 8 -2.12 -3.07 7.97
N VAL A 9 -2.22 -2.96 9.29
CA VAL A 9 -3.33 -2.24 9.94
C VAL A 9 -3.34 -0.77 9.55
N ILE A 10 -2.17 -0.13 9.45
CA ILE A 10 -2.04 1.26 8.98
C ILE A 10 -2.52 1.37 7.53
N CYS A 11 -2.08 0.48 6.64
CA CYS A 11 -2.50 0.49 5.24
C CYS A 11 -4.01 0.27 5.07
N VAL A 12 -4.60 -0.66 5.83
CA VAL A 12 -6.04 -0.89 5.83
C VAL A 12 -6.80 0.34 6.32
N ALA A 13 -6.31 1.01 7.38
CA ALA A 13 -6.94 2.23 7.87
C ALA A 13 -6.90 3.36 6.83
N ILE A 14 -5.78 3.51 6.11
CA ILE A 14 -5.63 4.50 5.04
C ILE A 14 -6.63 4.22 3.90
N ASP A 15 -6.70 2.99 3.39
CA ASP A 15 -7.62 2.65 2.29
C ASP A 15 -9.10 2.84 2.69
N VAL A 16 -9.45 2.57 3.96
CA VAL A 16 -10.83 2.81 4.45
C VAL A 16 -11.15 4.30 4.51
N ILE A 17 -10.22 5.13 4.99
CA ILE A 17 -10.40 6.59 5.01
C ILE A 17 -10.50 7.12 3.57
N ASP A 18 -9.68 6.56 2.67
CA ASP A 18 -9.67 6.95 1.27
C ASP A 18 -11.04 6.72 0.62
N PHE A 19 -11.54 5.48 0.70
CA PHE A 19 -12.84 5.06 0.17
C PHE A 19 -14.04 5.84 0.76
N THR A 20 -13.99 6.18 2.05
CA THR A 20 -15.17 6.71 2.76
C THR A 20 -15.22 8.23 2.83
N VAL A 21 -14.08 8.90 2.93
CA VAL A 21 -14.01 10.34 3.18
C VAL A 21 -13.40 11.09 2.00
N ILE A 22 -12.36 10.52 1.39
CA ILE A 22 -11.52 11.25 0.43
C ILE A 22 -12.07 11.17 -0.98
N SER A 23 -12.52 9.99 -1.43
CA SER A 23 -13.01 9.80 -2.80
C SER A 23 -14.26 10.63 -3.14
N TRP A 24 -14.87 11.26 -2.14
CA TRP A 24 -16.04 12.14 -2.29
C TRP A 24 -15.67 13.64 -2.33
N ILE A 25 -14.38 13.99 -2.20
CA ILE A 25 -13.88 15.36 -2.25
C ILE A 25 -13.39 15.65 -3.68
N PRO A 26 -14.13 16.46 -4.47
CA PRO A 26 -13.76 16.74 -5.86
C PRO A 26 -12.41 17.45 -5.95
N GLY A 27 -11.52 16.96 -6.80
CA GLY A 27 -10.19 17.55 -7.04
C GLY A 27 -9.13 17.26 -5.97
N ALA A 28 -9.43 16.40 -4.98
CA ALA A 28 -8.45 15.99 -3.96
C ALA A 28 -7.68 14.71 -4.31
N GLY A 29 -8.11 13.94 -5.32
CA GLY A 29 -7.56 12.63 -5.69
C GLY A 29 -6.04 12.66 -5.87
N LEU A 30 -5.52 13.41 -6.84
CA LEU A 30 -4.09 13.47 -7.15
C LEU A 30 -3.21 13.84 -5.93
N VAL A 31 -3.68 14.74 -5.07
CA VAL A 31 -2.92 15.13 -3.87
C VAL A 31 -2.83 13.98 -2.90
N ILE A 32 -3.91 13.20 -2.77
CA ILE A 32 -3.98 12.09 -1.82
C ILE A 32 -3.25 10.88 -2.37
N ASP A 33 -3.28 10.61 -3.67
CA ASP A 33 -2.50 9.55 -4.31
C ASP A 33 -0.99 9.79 -4.11
N LEU A 34 -0.55 11.05 -4.17
CA LEU A 34 0.84 11.44 -3.88
C LEU A 34 1.20 11.24 -2.40
N ILE A 35 0.28 11.55 -1.48
CA ILE A 35 0.47 11.30 -0.04
C ILE A 35 0.54 9.79 0.24
N ASN A 36 -0.38 9.02 -0.32
CA ASN A 36 -0.44 7.55 -0.19
C ASN A 36 0.83 6.92 -0.75
N THR A 37 1.29 7.37 -1.91
CA THR A 37 2.60 6.98 -2.48
C THR A 37 3.75 7.28 -1.52
N LEU A 38 3.80 8.48 -0.96
CA LEU A 38 4.87 8.85 -0.03
C LEU A 38 4.87 7.93 1.20
N VAL A 39 3.69 7.68 1.77
CA VAL A 39 3.53 6.76 2.91
C VAL A 39 3.93 5.34 2.53
N ALA A 40 3.57 4.85 1.33
CA ALA A 40 3.96 3.54 0.84
C ALA A 40 5.49 3.41 0.72
N VAL A 41 6.15 4.46 0.21
CA VAL A 41 7.61 4.50 0.10
C VAL A 41 8.28 4.51 1.48
N LEU A 42 7.73 5.24 2.43
CA LEU A 42 8.24 5.24 3.81
C LEU A 42 8.07 3.89 4.51
N LEU A 43 6.95 3.18 4.25
CA LEU A 43 6.64 1.92 4.91
C LEU A 43 7.36 0.71 4.27
N PHE A 44 7.54 0.72 2.95
CA PHE A 44 7.99 -0.43 2.17
C PHE A 44 9.19 -0.16 1.26
N GLY A 45 9.71 1.07 1.23
CA GLY A 45 10.83 1.47 0.38
C GLY A 45 10.41 1.70 -1.08
N PRO A 46 11.33 1.58 -2.06
CA PRO A 46 11.09 1.93 -3.47
C PRO A 46 9.90 1.20 -4.10
N ILE A 47 9.52 0.03 -3.58
CA ILE A 47 8.35 -0.71 -4.07
C ILE A 47 7.03 0.05 -3.86
N GLY A 48 7.00 0.98 -2.88
CA GLY A 48 5.86 1.86 -2.63
C GLY A 48 5.55 2.81 -3.78
N LEU A 49 6.48 3.02 -4.72
CA LEU A 49 6.23 3.81 -5.94
C LEU A 49 5.18 3.18 -6.85
N ILE A 50 4.84 1.89 -6.66
CA ILE A 50 3.73 1.25 -7.39
C ILE A 50 2.40 1.96 -7.10
N ALA A 51 2.25 2.59 -5.93
CA ALA A 51 1.06 3.38 -5.61
C ALA A 51 0.88 4.63 -6.51
N LEU A 52 1.92 5.08 -7.23
CA LEU A 52 1.77 6.15 -8.24
C LEU A 52 0.86 5.74 -9.41
N TRP A 53 0.55 4.45 -9.56
CA TRP A 53 -0.45 4.01 -10.52
C TRP A 53 -1.82 4.65 -10.26
N GLU A 54 -2.19 4.87 -8.99
CA GLU A 54 -3.42 5.57 -8.60
C GLU A 54 -3.41 7.02 -9.10
N ALA A 55 -2.28 7.72 -8.93
CA ALA A 55 -2.10 9.08 -9.47
C ALA A 55 -2.19 9.17 -11.01
N ALA A 56 -2.01 8.05 -11.73
CA ALA A 56 -2.19 7.98 -13.18
C ALA A 56 -3.63 7.65 -13.60
N ASN A 57 -4.46 7.19 -12.67
CA ASN A 57 -5.85 6.83 -12.87
C ASN A 57 -6.78 8.02 -12.57
N LEU A 58 -7.05 8.84 -13.59
CA LEU A 58 -7.92 10.03 -13.45
C LEU A 58 -9.41 9.71 -13.21
N ALA A 59 -9.77 8.43 -13.04
CA ALA A 59 -11.14 8.00 -12.74
C ALA A 59 -11.38 7.98 -11.21
N GLU A 60 -11.58 9.16 -10.64
CA GLU A 60 -11.71 9.42 -9.18
C GLU A 60 -12.66 8.45 -8.42
N PRO A 61 -13.82 8.00 -8.96
CA PRO A 61 -14.70 7.09 -8.23
C PRO A 61 -14.28 5.62 -8.30
N ILE A 62 -13.52 5.23 -9.32
CA ILE A 62 -13.09 3.83 -9.52
C ILE A 62 -11.84 3.55 -8.68
N ASP A 63 -11.00 4.57 -8.50
CA ASP A 63 -9.77 4.48 -7.72
C ASP A 63 -10.03 4.13 -6.26
N ALA A 64 -11.09 4.71 -5.68
CA ALA A 64 -11.61 4.40 -4.34
C ALA A 64 -11.80 2.90 -4.05
N PHE A 65 -12.12 2.11 -5.08
CA PHE A 65 -12.44 0.69 -4.91
C PHE A 65 -11.22 -0.23 -4.92
N VAL A 66 -10.04 0.29 -5.27
CA VAL A 66 -8.81 -0.49 -5.30
C VAL A 66 -8.02 -0.20 -4.03
N PRO A 67 -7.98 -1.12 -3.04
CA PRO A 67 -7.24 -0.88 -1.79
C PRO A 67 -5.74 -1.11 -2.00
N THR A 68 -5.08 -0.21 -2.73
CA THR A 68 -3.70 -0.38 -3.21
C THR A 68 -2.70 -0.46 -2.06
N MET A 69 -2.89 0.31 -0.98
CA MET A 69 -1.99 0.26 0.18
C MET A 69 -2.07 -1.09 0.88
N THR A 70 -3.27 -1.62 1.06
CA THR A 70 -3.50 -2.94 1.65
C THR A 70 -2.95 -4.05 0.76
N LEU A 71 -3.18 -3.98 -0.55
CA LEU A 71 -2.61 -4.94 -1.51
C LEU A 71 -1.08 -4.93 -1.43
N LEU A 72 -0.46 -3.75 -1.41
CA LEU A 72 0.98 -3.60 -1.29
C LEU A 72 1.48 -4.19 0.03
N ALA A 73 0.84 -3.90 1.16
CA ALA A 73 1.18 -4.48 2.45
C ALA A 73 1.09 -6.02 2.46
N VAL A 74 0.02 -6.59 1.89
CA VAL A 74 -0.18 -8.04 1.79
C VAL A 74 0.90 -8.69 0.93
N THR A 75 1.28 -8.08 -0.20
CA THR A 75 2.38 -8.62 -1.04
C THR A 75 3.71 -8.66 -0.29
N GLN A 76 4.00 -7.64 0.53
CA GLN A 76 5.24 -7.57 1.32
C GLN A 76 5.22 -8.59 2.47
N LEU A 77 4.08 -8.76 3.14
CA LEU A 77 3.87 -9.81 4.13
C LEU A 77 4.09 -11.21 3.56
N GLY A 78 3.58 -11.48 2.36
CA GLY A 78 3.78 -12.75 1.66
C GLY A 78 5.25 -13.03 1.34
N LYS A 79 5.99 -12.01 0.88
CA LYS A 79 7.44 -12.09 0.63
C LYS A 79 8.24 -12.30 1.92
N ALA A 80 7.89 -11.60 3.00
CA ALA A 80 8.53 -11.75 4.31
C ALA A 80 8.33 -13.16 4.87
N LYS A 81 7.12 -13.73 4.78
CA LYS A 81 6.85 -15.13 5.16
C LYS A 81 7.65 -16.14 4.32
N LYS A 82 7.72 -15.94 3.00
CA LYS A 82 8.50 -16.81 2.11
C LYS A 82 10.00 -16.77 2.43
N LYS A 83 10.53 -15.59 2.78
CA LYS A 83 11.93 -15.41 3.18
C LYS A 83 12.22 -16.02 4.57
N ALA A 84 11.26 -15.95 5.49
CA ALA A 84 11.38 -16.55 6.83
C ALA A 84 11.20 -18.09 6.82
N GLY A 85 10.57 -18.66 5.79
CA GLY A 85 10.39 -20.11 5.61
C GLY A 85 11.41 -20.77 4.67
N ALA A 86 12.37 -20.03 4.11
CA ALA A 86 13.42 -20.60 3.28
C ALA A 86 14.53 -21.18 4.18
N PRO A 87 14.78 -22.51 4.15
CA PRO A 87 15.97 -23.05 4.80
C PRO A 87 17.21 -22.44 4.17
N GLU A 88 18.17 -22.02 4.98
CA GLU A 88 19.48 -21.59 4.48
C GLU A 88 20.09 -22.77 3.73
N LEU A 89 20.20 -22.66 2.41
CA LEU A 89 20.90 -23.64 1.58
C LEU A 89 22.35 -23.71 2.09
N PRO A 90 22.86 -24.89 2.47
CA PRO A 90 24.26 -25.05 2.80
C PRO A 90 25.08 -24.62 1.58
N ARG A 91 25.88 -23.57 1.73
CA ARG A 91 26.90 -23.26 0.74
C ARG A 91 27.99 -24.32 0.89
N GLY A 92 27.91 -25.33 0.02
CA GLY A 92 29.00 -26.28 -0.21
C GLY A 92 30.16 -25.65 -0.95
#